data_AF-A0A1F9DX96-F1
#
_entry.id   AF-A0A1F9DX96-F1
#
_cell.length_a   1.000
_cell.length_b   1.000
_cell.length_c   1.000
_cell.angle_alpha   90.00
_cell.angle_beta   90.00
_cell.angle_gamma   90.00
#
_symmetry.space_group_name_H-M   'P 1'
#
loop_
_entity.id
_entity.type
_entity.pdbx_description
1 polymer ?
#
loop_
_entity_poly.entity_id
_entity_poly.type
_entity_poly.pdbx_seq_one_letter_code
_entity_poly.pdbx_strand_id
1 'polypeptide(L)'
;MSPDDFRMVLRTFAESFPQVTMWNMQESDFLLIGSLQEQRFDYPLLSKIFKENRTLRQDFKELGLSDVDSVLGLYRMGRKELLEFAAGADLNTDDNARLEFSAPRSLGKSTTDLNRRLMGPFVTDPPWKPDARRVSPAQHRYYLSQAFKASGWHDRALKEVEQAISLEPRNADYHLLRAQILIAQDKTAEAAQAAEKALEYGPHKAKAVLALAEDLYTQQAKKIYLRIVNSGAKEILPYVGLGVIALRQKEFAEAQRWLEQAAKIQPKHPTVLLALGRLELAKGNYARAVTFLEESREGGEESAALYSELGEAYSRLKQWEKAASALERALQRQHRNTGWRLLQAKALGQLGRTKEAEIKYREVLAIDPSSSQAWKGLKSLGEKY
;
A
#
# COMPACT_ATOMS: atom_id res chain seq x y z
N MET A 1 8.15 16.37 17.89
CA MET A 1 8.67 17.67 18.43
C MET A 1 7.49 18.62 18.60
N SER A 2 7.34 19.30 19.74
CA SER A 2 6.24 20.25 19.94
C SER A 2 6.27 21.39 18.90
N PRO A 3 5.15 22.08 18.64
CA PRO A 3 5.16 23.25 17.76
C PRO A 3 6.16 24.33 18.19
N ASP A 4 6.31 24.57 19.48
CA ASP A 4 7.24 25.58 20.00
C ASP A 4 8.68 25.18 19.77
N ASP A 5 9.03 23.92 20.05
CA ASP A 5 10.36 23.38 19.77
C ASP A 5 10.67 23.42 18.27
N PHE A 6 9.69 23.08 17.44
CA PHE A 6 9.84 23.10 15.99
C PHE A 6 10.13 24.51 15.49
N ARG A 7 9.34 25.50 15.93
CA ARG A 7 9.56 26.91 15.57
C ARG A 7 10.90 27.43 16.12
N MET A 8 11.32 27.03 17.32
CA MET A 8 12.62 27.38 17.89
C MET A 8 13.78 26.86 17.04
N VAL A 9 13.73 25.59 16.62
CA VAL A 9 14.76 25.00 15.74
C VAL A 9 14.84 25.76 14.42
N LEU A 10 13.69 26.05 13.79
CA LEU A 10 13.65 26.81 12.55
C LEU A 10 14.20 28.23 12.73
N ARG A 11 13.79 28.95 13.77
CA ARG A 11 14.29 30.30 14.05
C ARG A 11 15.80 30.28 14.22
N THR A 12 16.30 29.40 15.08
CA THR A 12 17.74 29.27 15.36
C THR A 12 18.52 29.02 14.07
N PHE A 13 18.06 28.09 13.24
CA PHE A 13 18.70 27.80 11.96
C PHE A 13 18.69 29.01 11.01
N ALA A 14 17.59 29.77 10.96
CA ALA A 14 17.46 30.90 10.05
C ALA A 14 18.17 32.19 10.48
N GLU A 15 18.53 32.31 11.76
CA GLU A 15 19.44 33.35 12.25
C GLU A 15 20.90 33.03 11.91
N SER A 16 21.26 31.74 11.85
CA SER A 16 22.63 31.29 11.55
C SER A 16 23.03 31.43 10.07
N PHE A 17 22.06 31.47 9.14
CA PHE A 17 22.34 31.55 7.71
C PHE A 17 21.58 32.69 7.02
N PRO A 18 22.23 33.46 6.13
CA PRO A 18 21.57 34.52 5.38
C PRO A 18 20.61 33.99 4.32
N GLN A 19 20.80 32.74 3.87
CA GLN A 19 19.94 32.07 2.89
C GLN A 19 19.53 30.71 3.45
N VAL A 20 18.22 30.47 3.49
CA VAL A 20 17.63 29.27 4.10
C VAL A 20 16.48 28.80 3.24
N THR A 21 16.43 27.50 3.01
CA THR A 21 15.28 26.85 2.40
C THR A 21 14.89 25.62 3.20
N MET A 22 13.59 25.41 3.30
CA MET A 22 13.02 24.23 3.94
C MET A 22 12.31 23.36 2.91
N TRP A 23 12.60 22.07 2.98
CA TRP A 23 12.08 21.05 2.09
C TRP A 23 11.44 19.96 2.93
N ASN A 24 10.34 19.41 2.44
CA ASN A 24 9.67 18.28 3.05
C ASN A 24 10.23 16.99 2.47
N MET A 25 10.52 16.01 3.31
CA MET A 25 10.93 14.68 2.87
C MET A 25 9.74 13.71 2.96
N GLN A 26 9.99 12.40 2.81
CA GLN A 26 8.96 11.42 3.13
C GLN A 26 8.59 11.50 4.62
N GLU A 27 7.31 11.28 4.92
CA GLU A 27 6.77 11.30 6.28
C GLU A 27 6.92 12.65 7.01
N SER A 28 7.44 12.65 8.25
CA SER A 28 7.47 13.80 9.17
C SER A 28 8.73 14.65 9.07
N ASP A 29 9.66 14.29 8.19
CA ASP A 29 11.00 14.86 8.20
C ASP A 29 11.11 16.09 7.30
N PHE A 30 11.87 17.07 7.77
CA PHE A 30 12.18 18.30 7.04
C PHE A 30 13.68 18.41 6.81
N LEU A 31 14.07 18.77 5.60
CA LEU A 31 15.43 19.10 5.25
C LEU A 31 15.60 20.63 5.25
N LEU A 32 16.51 21.13 6.07
CA LEU A 32 16.91 22.52 6.12
C LEU A 32 18.24 22.70 5.40
N ILE A 33 18.28 23.62 4.44
CA ILE A 33 19.49 23.94 3.70
C ILE A 33 19.82 25.41 3.96
N GLY A 34 20.94 25.63 4.64
CA GLY A 34 21.49 26.95 4.95
C GLY A 34 22.71 27.24 4.08
N SER A 35 22.82 28.46 3.55
CA SER A 35 23.96 28.88 2.73
C SER A 35 24.31 30.34 2.95
N LEU A 36 25.58 30.69 2.70
CA LEU A 36 26.06 32.07 2.72
C LEU A 36 25.68 32.85 1.46
N GLN A 37 25.38 32.14 0.38
CA GLN A 37 25.02 32.70 -0.92
C GLN A 37 23.66 32.16 -1.36
N GLU A 38 23.01 32.89 -2.26
CA GLU A 38 21.74 32.48 -2.83
C GLU A 38 21.88 31.14 -3.57
N GLN A 39 20.95 30.23 -3.30
CA GLN A 39 20.93 28.90 -3.90
C GLN A 39 20.49 29.01 -5.37
N ARG A 40 21.21 28.34 -6.27
CA ARG A 40 20.90 28.29 -7.70
C ARG A 40 20.64 26.85 -8.14
N PHE A 41 19.54 26.64 -8.87
CA PHE A 41 19.20 25.36 -9.47
C PHE A 41 19.70 25.30 -10.92
N ASP A 42 20.82 24.61 -11.15
CA ASP A 42 21.34 24.33 -12.50
C ASP A 42 20.62 23.10 -13.08
N TYR A 43 19.45 23.33 -13.66
CA TYR A 43 18.66 22.26 -14.30
C TYR A 43 19.43 21.49 -15.38
N PRO A 44 20.19 22.10 -16.31
CA PRO A 44 20.98 21.34 -17.27
C PRO A 44 21.92 20.32 -16.60
N LEU A 45 22.66 20.77 -15.58
CA LEU A 45 23.55 19.89 -14.84
C LEU A 45 22.79 18.80 -14.09
N LEU A 46 21.72 19.16 -13.38
CA LEU A 46 20.91 18.20 -12.60
C LEU A 46 20.26 17.15 -13.50
N SER A 47 19.67 17.54 -14.63
CA SER A 47 19.11 16.60 -15.60
C SER A 47 20.18 15.65 -16.15
N LYS A 48 21.40 16.13 -16.36
CA LYS A 48 22.52 15.28 -16.80
C LYS A 48 22.89 14.26 -15.72
N ILE A 49 23.10 14.71 -14.48
CA ILE A 49 23.42 13.85 -13.33
C ILE A 49 22.33 12.79 -13.16
N PHE A 50 21.07 13.18 -13.21
CA PHE A 50 19.93 12.25 -13.08
C PHE A 50 19.89 11.21 -14.19
N LYS A 51 20.12 11.60 -15.45
CA LYS A 51 20.13 10.65 -16.57
C LYS A 51 21.28 9.64 -16.46
N GLU A 52 22.45 10.10 -16.04
CA GLU A 52 23.67 9.29 -15.95
C GLU A 52 23.71 8.41 -14.69
N ASN A 53 23.02 8.80 -13.61
CA ASN A 53 23.01 8.09 -12.34
C ASN A 53 21.82 7.12 -12.24
N ARG A 54 22.08 5.81 -12.31
CA ARG A 54 21.05 4.78 -12.18
C ARG A 54 20.47 4.71 -10.77
N THR A 55 21.29 4.82 -9.73
CA THR A 55 20.86 4.76 -8.33
C THR A 55 19.90 5.90 -8.03
N LEU A 56 20.26 7.12 -8.41
CA LEU A 56 19.41 8.30 -8.22
C LEU A 56 18.03 8.15 -8.88
N ARG A 57 17.96 7.55 -10.08
CA ARG A 57 16.67 7.26 -10.75
C ARG A 57 15.84 6.22 -10.02
N GLN A 58 16.50 5.21 -9.43
CA GLN A 58 15.83 4.20 -8.64
C GLN A 58 15.27 4.81 -7.35
N ASP A 59 16.06 5.63 -6.66
CA ASP A 59 15.63 6.34 -5.44
C ASP A 59 14.43 7.24 -5.74
N PHE A 60 14.47 8.02 -6.84
CA PHE A 60 13.32 8.83 -7.26
C PHE A 60 12.07 8.01 -7.51
N LYS A 61 12.22 6.85 -8.16
CA LYS A 61 11.10 5.95 -8.41
C LYS A 61 10.50 5.41 -7.11
N GLU A 62 11.33 5.11 -6.11
CA GLU A 62 10.89 4.70 -4.76
C GLU A 62 10.17 5.84 -4.03
N LEU A 63 10.60 7.08 -4.26
CA LEU A 63 9.92 8.29 -3.79
C LEU A 63 8.63 8.61 -4.60
N GLY A 64 8.34 7.88 -5.67
CA GLY A 64 7.21 8.14 -6.56
C GLY A 64 7.38 9.35 -7.47
N LEU A 65 8.61 9.81 -7.68
CA LEU A 65 8.99 10.94 -8.52
C LEU A 65 9.52 10.44 -9.87
N SER A 66 9.12 11.07 -10.97
CA SER A 66 9.55 10.63 -12.31
C SER A 66 10.68 11.46 -12.92
N ASP A 67 10.94 12.66 -12.40
CA ASP A 67 11.92 13.58 -12.99
C ASP A 67 12.52 14.54 -11.94
N VAL A 68 13.68 15.14 -12.24
CA VAL A 68 14.37 16.13 -11.41
C VAL A 68 13.51 17.34 -11.06
N ASP A 69 12.63 17.76 -11.96
CA ASP A 69 11.73 18.89 -11.73
C ASP A 69 10.70 18.60 -10.63
N SER A 70 10.46 17.32 -10.31
CA SER A 70 9.55 16.91 -9.24
C SER A 70 10.08 17.26 -7.85
N VAL A 71 11.39 17.36 -7.67
CA VAL A 71 11.99 17.71 -6.36
C VAL A 71 11.52 19.09 -5.91
N LEU A 72 11.25 20.01 -6.84
CA LEU A 72 10.75 21.35 -6.51
C LEU A 72 9.44 21.33 -5.74
N GLY A 73 8.59 20.31 -5.93
CA GLY A 73 7.36 20.17 -5.16
C GLY A 73 7.58 19.74 -3.70
N LEU A 74 8.81 19.40 -3.32
CA LEU A 74 9.20 19.19 -1.93
C LEU A 74 9.53 20.51 -1.23
N TYR A 75 9.77 21.59 -1.96
CA TYR A 75 10.00 22.91 -1.39
C TYR A 75 8.81 23.35 -0.52
N ARG A 76 9.09 24.02 0.60
CA ARG A 76 8.06 24.58 1.48
C ARG A 76 8.16 26.07 1.66
N MET A 77 9.35 26.60 1.94
CA MET A 77 9.50 28.02 2.22
C MET A 77 10.95 28.48 2.18
N GLY A 78 11.12 29.78 1.98
CA GLY A 78 12.38 30.48 2.07
C GLY A 78 12.56 31.11 3.45
N ARG A 79 13.69 31.82 3.62
CA ARG A 79 14.06 32.46 4.89
C ARG A 79 12.98 33.38 5.44
N LYS A 80 12.36 34.20 4.56
CA LYS A 80 11.36 35.19 4.98
C LYS A 80 10.17 34.51 5.66
N GLU A 81 9.55 33.57 4.97
CA GLU A 81 8.35 32.88 5.46
C GLU A 81 8.67 31.97 6.65
N LEU A 82 9.87 31.40 6.69
CA LEU A 82 10.34 30.61 7.82
C LEU A 82 10.49 31.48 9.08
N LEU A 83 11.07 32.68 8.98
CA LEU A 83 11.18 33.62 10.10
C LEU A 83 9.80 34.14 10.55
N GLU A 84 8.89 34.40 9.60
CA GLU A 84 7.51 34.76 9.92
C GLU A 84 6.79 33.61 10.66
N PHE A 85 6.94 32.38 10.18
CA PHE A 85 6.40 31.20 10.85
C PHE A 85 6.99 31.03 12.24
N ALA A 86 8.29 31.24 12.40
CA ALA A 86 9.01 31.07 13.66
C ALA A 86 8.96 32.31 14.58
N ALA A 87 8.21 33.36 14.21
CA ALA A 87 8.17 34.61 14.94
C ALA A 87 7.73 34.43 16.41
N GLY A 88 8.53 34.96 17.34
CA GLY A 88 8.27 34.86 18.77
C GLY A 88 8.67 33.53 19.42
N ALA A 89 9.17 32.55 18.65
CA ALA A 89 9.80 31.35 19.24
C ALA A 89 11.16 31.70 19.84
N ASP A 90 11.58 30.99 20.89
CA ASP A 90 12.90 31.19 21.48
C ASP A 90 14.05 30.76 20.54
N LEU A 91 15.29 31.05 20.94
CA LEU A 91 16.50 30.52 20.30
C LEU A 91 17.09 29.39 21.15
N ASN A 92 17.60 28.36 20.48
CA ASN A 92 18.40 27.31 21.09
C ASN A 92 19.88 27.58 20.79
N THR A 93 20.66 27.94 21.81
CA THR A 93 22.09 28.22 21.68
C THR A 93 22.90 27.29 22.58
N ASP A 94 24.21 27.19 22.37
CA ASP A 94 25.08 26.39 23.24
C ASP A 94 24.98 26.82 24.71
N ASP A 95 24.87 28.13 24.95
CA ASP A 95 24.68 28.70 26.30
C ASP A 95 23.25 28.55 26.87
N ASN A 96 22.30 28.10 26.06
CA ASN A 96 20.88 28.00 26.41
C ASN A 96 20.21 26.88 25.60
N ALA A 97 20.61 25.64 25.89
CA ALA A 97 20.20 24.42 25.22
C ALA A 97 18.77 23.98 25.58
N ARG A 98 17.78 24.87 25.36
CA ARG A 98 16.36 24.66 25.73
C ARG A 98 15.78 23.38 25.13
N LEU A 99 16.17 23.06 23.90
CA LEU A 99 15.66 21.90 23.18
C LEU A 99 15.93 20.58 23.91
N GLU A 100 17.07 20.46 24.59
CA GLU A 100 17.44 19.25 25.33
C GLU A 100 16.51 18.97 26.50
N PHE A 101 15.92 20.02 27.09
CA PHE A 101 14.99 19.91 28.21
C PHE A 101 13.53 19.81 27.77
N SER A 102 13.15 20.44 26.68
CA SER A 102 11.76 20.47 26.19
C SER A 102 11.41 19.28 25.29
N ALA A 103 12.33 18.84 24.43
CA ALA A 103 12.08 17.74 23.48
C ALA A 103 11.63 16.42 24.15
N PRO A 104 12.20 15.99 25.30
CA PRO A 104 11.75 14.77 25.98
C PRO A 104 10.27 14.80 26.39
N ARG A 105 9.70 15.98 26.66
CA ARG A 105 8.28 16.14 27.06
C ARG A 105 7.29 15.84 25.93
N SER A 106 7.80 15.79 24.70
CA SER A 106 7.02 15.53 23.48
C SER A 106 7.24 14.12 22.93
N LEU A 107 8.03 13.28 23.60
CA LEU A 107 8.23 11.88 23.21
C LEU A 107 6.89 11.14 23.26
N GLY A 108 6.59 10.38 22.19
CA GLY A 108 5.35 9.63 22.04
C GLY A 108 4.11 10.45 21.65
N LYS A 109 4.22 11.79 21.52
CA LYS A 109 3.13 12.63 20.99
C LYS A 109 3.25 12.77 19.48
N SER A 110 2.19 12.43 18.74
CA SER A 110 2.10 12.72 17.32
C SER A 110 1.79 14.20 17.11
N THR A 111 2.83 15.00 16.82
CA THR A 111 2.71 16.45 16.57
C THR A 111 2.95 16.82 15.11
N THR A 112 3.26 15.84 14.25
CA THR A 112 3.58 16.04 12.83
C THR A 112 2.46 16.77 12.10
N ASP A 113 1.22 16.28 12.21
CA ASP A 113 0.09 16.88 11.50
C ASP A 113 -0.25 18.28 12.01
N LEU A 114 -0.06 18.51 13.32
CA LEU A 114 -0.22 19.83 13.91
C LEU A 114 0.81 20.80 13.33
N ASN A 115 2.09 20.42 13.30
CA ASN A 115 3.16 21.25 12.74
C ASN A 115 2.92 21.54 11.24
N ARG A 116 2.49 20.55 10.46
CA ARG A 116 2.14 20.76 9.04
C ARG A 116 0.98 21.74 8.87
N ARG A 117 -0.07 21.65 9.70
CA ARG A 117 -1.22 22.58 9.66
C ARG A 117 -0.80 24.00 10.01
N LEU A 118 -0.01 24.18 11.06
CA LEU A 118 0.48 25.48 11.51
C LEU A 118 1.41 26.12 10.46
N MET A 119 2.21 25.32 9.78
CA MET A 119 3.11 25.76 8.71
C MET A 119 2.35 26.14 7.43
N GLY A 120 1.19 25.53 7.17
CA GLY A 120 0.42 25.64 5.93
C GLY A 120 0.27 27.06 5.34
N PRO A 121 -0.06 28.09 6.14
CA PRO A 121 -0.18 29.49 5.67
C PRO A 121 1.12 30.12 5.17
N PHE A 122 2.28 29.60 5.60
CA PHE A 122 3.60 30.13 5.26
C PHE A 122 4.25 29.36 4.11
N VAL A 123 3.62 28.29 3.62
CA VAL A 123 4.16 27.50 2.51
C VAL A 123 4.01 28.26 1.20
N THR A 124 5.12 28.47 0.50
CA THR A 124 5.19 29.16 -0.79
C THR A 124 5.69 28.26 -1.90
N ASP A 125 5.48 28.70 -3.14
CA ASP A 125 6.04 28.05 -4.31
C ASP A 125 7.57 28.28 -4.38
N PRO A 126 8.33 27.32 -4.92
CA PRO A 126 9.77 27.47 -5.08
C PRO A 126 10.11 28.71 -5.93
N PRO A 127 11.11 29.52 -5.54
CA PRO A 127 11.48 30.72 -6.28
C PRO A 127 12.10 30.39 -7.65
N TRP A 128 12.67 29.19 -7.79
CA TRP A 128 13.23 28.70 -9.05
C TRP A 128 12.11 28.19 -9.93
N LYS A 129 11.77 28.98 -10.96
CA LYS A 129 10.84 28.52 -11.98
C LYS A 129 11.50 27.45 -12.85
N PRO A 130 10.79 26.37 -13.21
CA PRO A 130 11.27 25.46 -14.23
C PRO A 130 11.46 26.22 -15.54
N ASP A 131 12.48 25.86 -16.31
CA ASP A 131 12.64 26.39 -17.66
C ASP A 131 11.47 25.89 -18.52
N ALA A 132 10.54 26.79 -18.87
CA ALA A 132 9.34 26.47 -19.66
C ALA A 132 9.67 25.87 -21.04
N ARG A 133 10.92 25.97 -21.50
CA ARG A 133 11.39 25.28 -22.71
C ARG A 133 11.58 23.77 -22.50
N ARG A 134 11.65 23.29 -21.26
CA ARG A 134 11.95 21.90 -20.90
C ARG A 134 10.75 21.12 -20.43
N VAL A 135 9.87 21.76 -19.66
CA VAL A 135 8.71 21.11 -19.04
C VAL A 135 7.46 21.90 -19.42
N SER A 136 6.47 21.21 -20.00
CA SER A 136 5.19 21.85 -20.30
C SER A 136 4.51 22.31 -19.00
N PRO A 137 3.65 23.34 -19.02
CA PRO A 137 2.88 23.72 -17.85
C PRO A 137 2.12 22.55 -17.21
N ALA A 138 1.61 21.60 -18.01
CA ALA A 138 0.92 20.41 -17.51
C ALA A 138 1.86 19.42 -16.82
N GLN A 139 3.03 19.16 -17.41
CA GLN A 139 4.05 18.30 -16.83
C GLN A 139 4.58 18.88 -15.51
N HIS A 140 4.75 20.20 -15.42
CA HIS A 140 5.17 20.84 -14.19
C HIS A 140 4.16 20.62 -13.06
N ARG A 141 2.86 20.82 -13.35
CA ARG A 141 1.77 20.54 -12.40
C ARG A 141 1.74 19.07 -11.99
N TYR A 142 1.96 18.16 -12.93
CA TYR A 142 2.07 16.73 -12.65
C TYR A 142 3.24 16.40 -11.70
N TYR A 143 4.42 16.98 -11.92
CA TYR A 143 5.58 16.79 -11.06
C TYR A 143 5.38 17.36 -9.65
N LEU A 144 4.76 18.54 -9.53
CA LEU A 144 4.34 19.07 -8.22
C LEU A 144 3.37 18.13 -7.52
N SER A 145 2.39 17.58 -8.25
CA SER A 145 1.45 16.62 -7.71
C SER A 145 2.12 15.36 -7.18
N GLN A 146 3.14 14.83 -7.87
CA GLN A 146 3.89 13.65 -7.40
C GLN A 146 4.57 13.95 -6.06
N ALA A 147 5.24 15.09 -5.95
CA ALA A 147 5.93 15.48 -4.74
C ALA A 147 4.98 15.74 -3.56
N PHE A 148 3.83 16.40 -3.82
CA PHE A 148 2.80 16.56 -2.80
C PHE A 148 2.21 15.22 -2.36
N LYS A 149 1.99 14.28 -3.28
CA LYS A 149 1.53 12.93 -2.94
C LYS A 149 2.57 12.20 -2.08
N ALA A 150 3.84 12.22 -2.48
CA ALA A 150 4.95 11.60 -1.72
C ALA A 150 5.10 12.20 -0.31
N SER A 151 4.75 13.48 -0.17
CA SER A 151 4.73 14.21 1.10
C SER A 151 3.49 13.93 1.97
N GLY A 152 2.47 13.22 1.46
CA GLY A 152 1.18 13.00 2.14
C GLY A 152 0.18 14.15 2.02
N TRP A 153 0.44 15.17 1.19
CA TRP A 153 -0.40 16.35 1.03
C TRP A 153 -1.44 16.10 -0.06
N HIS A 154 -2.32 15.13 0.17
CA HIS A 154 -3.23 14.60 -0.86
C HIS A 154 -4.14 15.66 -1.48
N ASP A 155 -4.63 16.65 -0.72
CA ASP A 155 -5.48 17.71 -1.27
C ASP A 155 -4.73 18.64 -2.25
N ARG A 156 -3.48 19.01 -1.92
CA ARG A 156 -2.65 19.80 -2.83
C ARG A 156 -2.26 18.98 -4.05
N ALA A 157 -1.88 17.72 -3.84
CA ALA A 157 -1.58 16.81 -4.94
C ALA A 157 -2.77 16.70 -5.91
N LEU A 158 -3.99 16.49 -5.39
CA LEU A 158 -5.20 16.38 -6.19
C LEU A 158 -5.45 17.65 -7.01
N LYS A 159 -5.31 18.83 -6.39
CA LYS A 159 -5.45 20.12 -7.08
C LYS A 159 -4.47 20.27 -8.25
N GLU A 160 -3.20 19.94 -8.03
CA GLU A 160 -2.17 20.07 -9.06
C GLU A 160 -2.37 19.09 -10.22
N VAL A 161 -2.70 17.82 -9.95
CA VAL A 161 -2.96 16.86 -11.03
C VAL A 161 -4.24 17.19 -11.80
N GLU A 162 -5.25 17.77 -11.16
CA GLU A 162 -6.46 18.23 -11.86
C GLU A 162 -6.17 19.41 -12.79
N GLN A 163 -5.27 20.32 -12.40
CA GLN A 163 -4.76 21.34 -13.30
C GLN A 163 -3.97 20.74 -14.46
N ALA A 164 -3.11 19.74 -14.21
CA ALA A 164 -2.41 19.03 -15.28
C ALA A 164 -3.38 18.37 -16.27
N ILE A 165 -4.44 17.71 -15.78
CA ILE A 165 -5.51 17.11 -16.59
C ILE A 165 -6.28 18.19 -17.36
N SER A 166 -6.54 19.36 -16.78
CA SER A 166 -7.25 20.43 -17.49
C SER A 166 -6.47 20.95 -18.70
N LEU A 167 -5.14 20.92 -18.63
CA LEU A 167 -4.23 21.35 -19.70
C LEU A 167 -4.04 20.25 -20.75
N GLU A 168 -3.91 18.99 -20.34
CA GLU A 168 -3.76 17.83 -21.24
C GLU A 168 -4.73 16.70 -20.85
N PRO A 169 -6.02 16.77 -21.26
CA PRO A 169 -7.07 15.87 -20.75
C PRO A 169 -6.89 14.40 -21.07
N ARG A 170 -6.12 14.08 -22.11
CA ARG A 170 -5.90 12.71 -22.61
C ARG A 170 -4.55 12.12 -22.18
N ASN A 171 -3.91 12.65 -21.15
CA ASN A 171 -2.66 12.10 -20.64
C ASN A 171 -2.93 11.00 -19.59
N ALA A 172 -2.58 9.76 -19.91
CA ALA A 172 -2.84 8.60 -19.06
C ALA A 172 -2.11 8.64 -17.71
N ASP A 173 -0.90 9.21 -17.66
CA ASP A 173 -0.11 9.33 -16.42
C ASP A 173 -0.80 10.23 -15.40
N TYR A 174 -1.45 11.30 -15.86
CA TYR A 174 -2.11 12.24 -14.98
C TYR A 174 -3.37 11.61 -14.35
N HIS A 175 -4.15 10.87 -15.14
CA HIS A 175 -5.30 10.11 -14.61
C HIS A 175 -4.88 8.98 -13.66
N LEU A 176 -3.75 8.33 -13.94
CA LEU A 176 -3.19 7.30 -13.05
C LEU A 176 -2.76 7.90 -11.70
N LEU A 177 -2.07 9.04 -11.71
CA LEU A 177 -1.67 9.74 -10.50
C LEU A 177 -2.89 10.23 -9.71
N ARG A 178 -3.91 10.75 -10.39
CA ARG A 178 -5.19 11.13 -9.77
C ARG A 178 -5.85 9.93 -9.08
N ALA A 179 -5.88 8.76 -9.73
CA ALA A 179 -6.42 7.54 -9.13
C ALA A 179 -5.67 7.16 -7.84
N GLN A 180 -4.33 7.20 -7.87
CA GLN A 180 -3.50 6.90 -6.69
C GLN A 180 -3.75 7.87 -5.53
N ILE A 181 -3.91 9.16 -5.83
CA ILE A 181 -4.20 10.18 -4.80
C ILE A 181 -5.58 9.93 -4.18
N LEU A 182 -6.59 9.63 -5.01
CA LEU A 182 -7.95 9.38 -4.54
C LEU A 182 -8.06 8.10 -3.70
N ILE A 183 -7.27 7.06 -4.01
CA ILE A 183 -7.15 5.86 -3.14
C ILE A 183 -6.60 6.24 -1.78
N ALA A 184 -5.54 7.05 -1.73
CA ALA A 184 -4.99 7.53 -0.46
C ALA A 184 -5.98 8.40 0.36
N GLN A 185 -6.99 8.97 -0.31
CA GLN A 185 -8.10 9.70 0.34
C GLN A 185 -9.33 8.83 0.63
N ASP A 186 -9.27 7.51 0.41
CA ASP A 186 -10.40 6.55 0.50
C ASP A 186 -11.59 6.89 -0.43
N LYS A 187 -11.37 7.74 -1.44
CA LYS A 187 -12.36 8.10 -2.47
C LYS A 187 -12.36 7.08 -3.61
N THR A 188 -12.56 5.82 -3.27
CA THR A 188 -12.40 4.67 -4.20
C THR A 188 -13.30 4.72 -5.43
N ALA A 189 -14.51 5.30 -5.34
CA ALA A 189 -15.39 5.44 -6.50
C ALA A 189 -14.83 6.41 -7.56
N GLU A 190 -14.32 7.56 -7.13
CA GLU A 190 -13.67 8.53 -8.01
C GLU A 190 -12.32 8.00 -8.52
N ALA A 191 -11.60 7.26 -7.68
CA ALA A 191 -10.35 6.62 -8.06
C ALA A 191 -10.55 5.63 -9.20
N ALA A 192 -11.62 4.81 -9.14
CA ALA A 192 -11.96 3.88 -10.21
C ALA A 192 -12.25 4.61 -11.53
N GLN A 193 -12.99 5.72 -11.49
CA GLN A 193 -13.23 6.53 -12.70
C GLN A 193 -11.94 7.10 -13.29
N ALA A 194 -11.02 7.58 -12.44
CA ALA A 194 -9.72 8.06 -12.88
C ALA A 194 -8.86 6.92 -13.48
N ALA A 195 -8.86 5.75 -12.86
CA ALA A 195 -8.18 4.55 -13.36
C ALA A 195 -8.75 4.08 -14.72
N GLU A 196 -10.07 4.15 -14.90
CA GLU A 196 -10.72 3.85 -16.20
C GLU A 196 -10.25 4.80 -17.30
N LYS A 197 -10.16 6.10 -17.02
CA LYS A 197 -9.61 7.09 -17.97
C LYS A 197 -8.13 6.85 -18.27
N ALA A 198 -7.35 6.46 -17.26
CA ALA A 198 -5.94 6.10 -17.46
C ALA A 198 -5.79 4.92 -18.43
N LEU A 199 -6.66 3.91 -18.32
CA LEU A 199 -6.69 2.78 -19.27
C LEU A 199 -7.16 3.20 -20.67
N GLU A 200 -8.16 4.08 -20.76
CA GLU A 200 -8.67 4.58 -22.04
C GLU A 200 -7.60 5.33 -22.83
N TYR A 201 -6.88 6.24 -22.17
CA TYR A 201 -5.85 7.04 -22.83
C TYR A 201 -4.50 6.36 -22.93
N GLY A 202 -4.25 5.33 -22.12
CA GLY A 202 -2.99 4.59 -22.10
C GLY A 202 -3.20 3.11 -21.77
N PRO A 203 -3.51 2.25 -22.75
CA PRO A 203 -3.66 0.82 -22.52
C PRO A 203 -2.41 0.15 -21.91
N HIS A 204 -1.22 0.70 -22.20
CA HIS A 204 0.05 0.27 -21.61
C HIS A 204 0.15 0.50 -20.09
N LYS A 205 -0.76 1.28 -19.49
CA LYS A 205 -0.86 1.47 -18.03
C LYS A 205 -1.64 0.35 -17.35
N ALA A 206 -2.14 -0.65 -18.07
CA ALA A 206 -2.91 -1.77 -17.51
C ALA A 206 -2.28 -2.38 -16.25
N LYS A 207 -0.97 -2.66 -16.28
CA LYS A 207 -0.25 -3.20 -15.13
C LYS A 207 -0.23 -2.26 -13.92
N ALA A 208 -0.05 -0.96 -14.15
CA ALA A 208 -0.05 0.03 -13.08
C ALA A 208 -1.45 0.23 -12.48
N VAL A 209 -2.49 0.21 -13.32
CA VAL A 209 -3.89 0.29 -12.88
C VAL A 209 -4.32 -1.00 -12.16
N LEU A 210 -3.83 -2.17 -12.57
CA LEU A 210 -4.08 -3.42 -11.86
C LEU A 210 -3.58 -3.39 -10.42
N ALA A 211 -2.40 -2.83 -10.18
CA ALA A 211 -1.87 -2.67 -8.83
C ALA A 211 -2.80 -1.83 -7.93
N LEU A 212 -3.54 -0.89 -8.50
CA LEU A 212 -4.52 -0.08 -7.76
C LEU A 212 -5.80 -0.86 -7.41
N ALA A 213 -6.13 -1.90 -8.18
CA ALA A 213 -7.38 -2.63 -8.00
C ALA A 213 -7.42 -3.44 -6.69
N GLU A 214 -6.26 -3.73 -6.09
CA GLU A 214 -6.16 -4.38 -4.77
C GLU A 214 -6.69 -3.48 -3.64
N ASP A 215 -6.53 -2.16 -3.79
CA ASP A 215 -6.99 -1.15 -2.82
C ASP A 215 -8.42 -0.68 -3.07
N LEU A 216 -9.07 -1.16 -4.15
CA LEU A 216 -10.45 -0.79 -4.49
C LEU A 216 -11.46 -1.75 -3.85
N TYR A 217 -12.62 -1.21 -3.48
CA TYR A 217 -13.78 -2.04 -3.13
C TYR A 217 -14.18 -2.96 -4.28
N THR A 218 -14.79 -4.10 -3.93
CA THR A 218 -15.05 -5.21 -4.84
C THR A 218 -15.79 -4.83 -6.14
N GLN A 219 -16.75 -3.89 -6.08
CA GLN A 219 -17.50 -3.50 -7.27
C GLN A 219 -16.70 -2.61 -8.22
N GLN A 220 -15.90 -1.69 -7.66
CA GLN A 220 -15.00 -0.81 -8.40
C GLN A 220 -13.88 -1.63 -9.06
N ALA A 221 -13.27 -2.57 -8.31
CA ALA A 221 -12.28 -3.49 -8.84
C ALA A 221 -12.83 -4.32 -10.01
N LYS A 222 -14.08 -4.83 -9.90
CA LYS A 222 -14.75 -5.57 -10.99
C LYS A 222 -14.77 -4.78 -12.30
N LYS A 223 -15.10 -3.48 -12.26
CA LYS A 223 -15.14 -2.62 -13.45
C LYS A 223 -13.76 -2.48 -14.10
N ILE A 224 -12.72 -2.24 -13.28
CA ILE A 224 -11.34 -2.14 -13.76
C ILE A 224 -10.89 -3.44 -14.42
N TYR A 225 -11.14 -4.59 -13.78
CA TYR A 225 -10.77 -5.87 -14.35
C TYR A 225 -11.46 -6.12 -15.70
N LEU A 226 -12.77 -5.85 -15.81
CA LEU A 226 -13.49 -5.97 -17.07
C LEU A 226 -12.91 -5.06 -18.16
N ARG A 227 -12.54 -3.82 -17.82
CA ARG A 227 -11.93 -2.89 -18.78
C ARG A 227 -10.61 -3.41 -19.32
N ILE A 228 -9.78 -4.02 -18.46
CA ILE A 228 -8.47 -4.57 -18.85
C ILE A 228 -8.61 -5.86 -19.65
N VAL A 229 -9.57 -6.72 -19.31
CA VAL A 229 -9.90 -7.89 -20.12
C VAL A 229 -10.35 -7.46 -21.52
N ASN A 230 -11.23 -6.45 -21.60
CA ASN A 230 -11.78 -5.96 -22.87
C ASN A 230 -10.75 -5.23 -23.73
N SER A 231 -9.65 -4.71 -23.17
CA SER A 231 -8.56 -4.12 -23.95
C SER A 231 -7.65 -5.17 -24.61
N GLY A 232 -7.84 -6.45 -24.31
CA GLY A 232 -7.03 -7.54 -24.84
C GLY A 232 -5.68 -7.71 -24.13
N ALA A 233 -5.47 -7.04 -22.99
CA ALA A 233 -4.27 -7.21 -22.19
C ALA A 233 -4.16 -8.66 -21.70
N LYS A 234 -3.02 -9.31 -21.99
CA LYS A 234 -2.75 -10.71 -21.61
C LYS A 234 -2.21 -10.81 -20.18
N GLU A 235 -2.94 -10.24 -19.23
CA GLU A 235 -2.61 -10.27 -17.80
C GLU A 235 -3.51 -11.28 -17.09
N ILE A 236 -2.96 -12.11 -16.19
CA ILE A 236 -3.74 -13.13 -15.47
C ILE A 236 -4.59 -12.55 -14.33
N LEU A 237 -4.10 -11.49 -13.68
CA LEU A 237 -4.70 -10.92 -12.47
C LEU A 237 -6.15 -10.44 -12.67
N PRO A 238 -6.53 -9.75 -13.76
CA PRO A 238 -7.93 -9.38 -13.96
C PRO A 238 -8.88 -10.58 -14.01
N TYR A 239 -8.49 -11.66 -14.70
CA TYR A 239 -9.30 -12.87 -14.78
C TYR A 239 -9.41 -13.59 -13.43
N VAL A 240 -8.30 -13.68 -12.68
CA VAL A 240 -8.32 -14.21 -11.32
C VAL A 240 -9.21 -13.38 -10.40
N GLY A 241 -9.07 -12.05 -10.46
CA GLY A 241 -9.88 -11.11 -9.68
C GLY A 241 -11.36 -11.27 -9.97
N LEU A 242 -11.77 -11.29 -11.24
CA LEU A 242 -13.16 -11.54 -11.64
C LEU A 242 -13.66 -12.92 -11.16
N GLY A 243 -12.83 -13.96 -11.27
CA GLY A 243 -13.15 -15.29 -10.76
C GLY A 243 -13.39 -15.30 -9.25
N VAL A 244 -12.53 -14.65 -8.47
CA VAL A 244 -12.67 -14.52 -7.00
C VAL A 244 -13.93 -13.72 -6.63
N ILE A 245 -14.25 -12.67 -7.38
CA ILE A 245 -15.47 -11.88 -7.16
C ILE A 245 -16.72 -12.74 -7.41
N ALA A 246 -16.76 -13.48 -8.51
CA ALA A 246 -17.84 -14.41 -8.82
C ALA A 246 -17.96 -15.54 -7.76
N LEU A 247 -16.84 -16.06 -7.25
CA LEU A 247 -16.85 -17.02 -6.14
C LEU A 247 -17.51 -16.48 -4.87
N ARG A 248 -17.21 -15.23 -4.50
CA ARG A 248 -17.84 -14.57 -3.34
C ARG A 248 -19.35 -14.39 -3.56
N GLN A 249 -19.77 -14.19 -4.80
CA GLN A 249 -21.18 -14.10 -5.22
C GLN A 249 -21.85 -15.47 -5.37
N LYS A 250 -21.10 -16.58 -5.15
CA LYS A 250 -21.54 -17.97 -5.36
C LYS A 250 -21.92 -18.29 -6.82
N GLU A 251 -21.44 -17.49 -7.77
CA GLU A 251 -21.66 -17.65 -9.20
C GLU A 251 -20.60 -18.61 -9.77
N PHE A 252 -20.67 -19.90 -9.41
CA PHE A 252 -19.62 -20.87 -9.71
C PHE A 252 -19.33 -21.05 -11.20
N ALA A 253 -20.35 -20.92 -12.06
CA ALA A 253 -20.19 -21.04 -13.51
C ALA A 253 -19.40 -19.86 -14.10
N GLU A 254 -19.67 -18.64 -13.63
CA GLU A 254 -18.93 -17.45 -14.05
C GLU A 254 -17.49 -17.48 -13.52
N ALA A 255 -17.32 -17.85 -12.25
CA ALA A 255 -16.01 -18.04 -11.65
C ALA A 255 -15.16 -19.03 -12.44
N GLN A 256 -15.73 -20.18 -12.83
CA GLN A 256 -15.04 -21.17 -13.65
C GLN A 256 -14.61 -20.59 -15.00
N ARG A 257 -15.51 -19.88 -15.70
CA ARG A 257 -15.19 -19.26 -17.00
C ARG A 257 -14.00 -18.31 -16.89
N TRP A 258 -14.00 -17.41 -15.89
CA TRP A 258 -12.91 -16.45 -15.72
C TRP A 258 -11.59 -17.14 -15.38
N LEU A 259 -11.59 -18.09 -14.46
CA LEU A 259 -10.37 -18.80 -14.04
C LEU A 259 -9.82 -19.70 -15.15
N GLU A 260 -10.66 -20.29 -15.99
CA GLU A 260 -10.23 -21.03 -17.19
C GLU A 260 -9.53 -20.11 -18.20
N GLN A 261 -9.99 -18.85 -18.35
CA GLN A 261 -9.28 -17.88 -19.20
C GLN A 261 -7.92 -17.51 -18.60
N ALA A 262 -7.82 -17.32 -17.27
CA ALA A 262 -6.54 -17.10 -16.61
C ALA A 262 -5.58 -18.28 -16.84
N ALA A 263 -6.08 -19.51 -16.73
CA ALA A 263 -5.32 -20.73 -16.97
C ALA A 263 -4.90 -20.90 -18.44
N LYS A 264 -5.68 -20.39 -19.42
CA LYS A 264 -5.25 -20.38 -20.83
C LYS A 264 -4.05 -19.46 -21.06
N ILE A 265 -3.95 -18.35 -20.32
CA ILE A 265 -2.83 -17.41 -20.44
C ILE A 265 -1.59 -17.98 -19.76
N GLN A 266 -1.72 -18.48 -18.52
CA GLN A 266 -0.63 -19.13 -17.78
C GLN A 266 -1.13 -20.38 -17.03
N PRO A 267 -1.05 -21.58 -17.65
CA PRO A 267 -1.68 -22.81 -17.14
C PRO A 267 -1.21 -23.32 -15.78
N LYS A 268 0.01 -22.96 -15.36
CA LYS A 268 0.62 -23.41 -14.11
C LYS A 268 1.00 -22.27 -13.18
N HIS A 269 0.40 -21.10 -13.37
CA HIS A 269 0.69 -19.98 -12.49
C HIS A 269 0.10 -20.25 -11.10
N PRO A 270 0.88 -20.12 -10.00
CA PRO A 270 0.43 -20.49 -8.66
C PRO A 270 -0.87 -19.81 -8.25
N THR A 271 -0.99 -18.50 -8.47
CA THR A 271 -2.22 -17.74 -8.14
C THR A 271 -3.45 -18.22 -8.89
N VAL A 272 -3.30 -18.72 -10.12
CA VAL A 272 -4.42 -19.26 -10.93
C VAL A 272 -4.84 -20.62 -10.38
N LEU A 273 -3.88 -21.49 -10.09
CA LEU A 273 -4.10 -22.81 -9.50
C LEU A 273 -4.75 -22.70 -8.11
N LEU A 274 -4.29 -21.76 -7.27
CA LEU A 274 -4.91 -21.43 -5.98
C LEU A 274 -6.40 -21.06 -6.17
N ALA A 275 -6.71 -20.16 -7.11
CA ALA A 275 -8.08 -19.74 -7.36
C ALA A 275 -8.97 -20.87 -7.92
N LEU A 276 -8.44 -21.75 -8.77
CA LEU A 276 -9.13 -22.95 -9.24
C LEU A 276 -9.37 -23.95 -8.08
N GLY A 277 -8.38 -24.12 -7.20
CA GLY A 277 -8.52 -24.91 -5.97
C GLY A 277 -9.65 -24.41 -5.07
N ARG A 278 -9.74 -23.09 -4.87
CA ARG A 278 -10.86 -22.44 -4.15
C ARG A 278 -12.21 -22.69 -4.79
N LEU A 279 -12.29 -22.62 -6.12
CA LEU A 279 -13.52 -22.92 -6.86
C LEU A 279 -13.98 -24.36 -6.62
N GLU A 280 -13.06 -25.33 -6.70
CA GLU A 280 -13.40 -26.74 -6.48
C GLU A 280 -13.74 -27.02 -5.01
N LEU A 281 -13.08 -26.34 -4.05
CA LEU A 281 -13.49 -26.36 -2.63
C LEU A 281 -14.93 -25.89 -2.46
N ALA A 282 -15.28 -24.75 -3.05
CA ALA A 282 -16.60 -24.16 -2.94
C ALA A 282 -17.70 -25.02 -3.59
N LYS A 283 -17.35 -25.79 -4.62
CA LYS A 283 -18.23 -26.80 -5.24
C LYS A 283 -18.32 -28.11 -4.45
N GLY A 284 -17.47 -28.32 -3.44
CA GLY A 284 -17.38 -29.56 -2.68
C GLY A 284 -16.54 -30.67 -3.34
N ASN A 285 -15.83 -30.35 -4.42
CA ASN A 285 -14.96 -31.28 -5.14
C ASN A 285 -13.57 -31.36 -4.48
N TYR A 286 -13.52 -31.83 -3.24
CA TYR A 286 -12.32 -31.73 -2.39
C TYR A 286 -11.08 -32.43 -2.98
N ALA A 287 -11.24 -33.54 -3.69
CA ALA A 287 -10.13 -34.24 -4.33
C ALA A 287 -9.45 -33.39 -5.42
N ARG A 288 -10.25 -32.76 -6.28
CA ARG A 288 -9.75 -31.84 -7.33
C ARG A 288 -9.16 -30.58 -6.72
N ALA A 289 -9.77 -30.07 -5.64
CA ALA A 289 -9.23 -28.94 -4.92
C ALA A 289 -7.82 -29.21 -4.40
N VAL A 290 -7.59 -30.37 -3.75
CA VAL A 290 -6.25 -30.76 -3.29
C VAL A 290 -5.26 -30.79 -4.46
N THR A 291 -5.63 -31.35 -5.62
CA THR A 291 -4.74 -31.38 -6.79
C THR A 291 -4.29 -29.97 -7.19
N PHE A 292 -5.23 -29.05 -7.41
CA PHE A 292 -4.88 -27.68 -7.80
C PHE A 292 -4.10 -26.91 -6.72
N LEU A 293 -4.45 -27.09 -5.45
CA LEU A 293 -3.77 -26.41 -4.35
C LEU A 293 -2.34 -26.94 -4.14
N GLU A 294 -2.12 -28.26 -4.27
CA GLU A 294 -0.77 -28.84 -4.19
C GLU A 294 0.09 -28.41 -5.38
N GLU A 295 -0.46 -28.37 -6.61
CA GLU A 295 0.26 -27.83 -7.78
C GLU A 295 0.59 -26.34 -7.59
N SER A 296 -0.32 -25.56 -7.00
CA SER A 296 -0.05 -24.16 -6.64
C SER A 296 1.12 -24.06 -5.66
N ARG A 297 1.15 -24.94 -4.65
CA ARG A 297 2.23 -25.00 -3.66
C ARG A 297 3.57 -25.34 -4.31
N GLU A 298 3.59 -26.32 -5.21
CA GLU A 298 4.79 -26.72 -5.96
C GLU A 298 5.32 -25.59 -6.85
N GLY A 299 4.42 -24.72 -7.35
CA GLY A 299 4.77 -23.51 -8.08
C GLY A 299 5.30 -22.35 -7.20
N GLY A 300 5.41 -22.53 -5.88
CA GLY A 300 5.99 -21.54 -4.96
C GLY A 300 4.98 -20.67 -4.21
N GLU A 301 3.67 -20.94 -4.31
CA GLU A 301 2.70 -20.28 -3.44
C GLU A 301 2.86 -20.81 -2.00
N GLU A 302 3.03 -19.88 -1.05
CA GLU A 302 3.22 -20.22 0.36
C GLU A 302 2.34 -19.37 1.30
N SER A 303 1.26 -18.76 0.80
CA SER A 303 0.38 -17.97 1.67
C SER A 303 -0.31 -18.81 2.74
N ALA A 304 -0.66 -18.16 3.84
CA ALA A 304 -1.50 -18.77 4.88
C ALA A 304 -2.84 -19.28 4.32
N ALA A 305 -3.38 -18.57 3.32
CA ALA A 305 -4.63 -18.92 2.66
C ALA A 305 -4.54 -20.28 1.95
N LEU A 306 -3.49 -20.51 1.15
CA LEU A 306 -3.24 -21.80 0.50
C LEU A 306 -3.23 -22.95 1.52
N TYR A 307 -2.44 -22.81 2.58
CA TYR A 307 -2.33 -23.88 3.58
C TYR A 307 -3.63 -24.12 4.36
N SER A 308 -4.40 -23.06 4.62
CA SER A 308 -5.70 -23.20 5.26
C SER A 308 -6.71 -23.94 4.37
N GLU A 309 -6.68 -23.68 3.06
CA GLU A 309 -7.55 -24.30 2.06
C GLU A 309 -7.17 -25.77 1.84
N LEU A 310 -5.87 -26.09 1.80
CA LEU A 310 -5.38 -27.47 1.83
C LEU A 310 -5.84 -28.19 3.11
N GLY A 311 -5.70 -27.53 4.25
CA GLY A 311 -6.17 -28.03 5.55
C GLY A 311 -7.65 -28.40 5.55
N GLU A 312 -8.49 -27.51 5.03
CA GLU A 312 -9.92 -27.75 4.88
C GLU A 312 -10.20 -28.92 3.90
N ALA A 313 -9.57 -28.91 2.72
CA ALA A 313 -9.76 -29.95 1.71
C ALA A 313 -9.37 -31.34 2.25
N TYR A 314 -8.21 -31.45 2.91
CA TYR A 314 -7.76 -32.69 3.53
C TYR A 314 -8.67 -33.13 4.67
N SER A 315 -9.17 -32.20 5.48
CA SER A 315 -10.12 -32.51 6.56
C SER A 315 -11.42 -33.11 6.00
N ARG A 316 -11.93 -32.56 4.88
CA ARG A 316 -13.13 -33.08 4.21
C ARG A 316 -12.91 -34.46 3.59
N LEU A 317 -11.70 -34.72 3.10
CA LEU A 317 -11.27 -36.03 2.62
C LEU A 317 -10.86 -37.01 3.73
N LYS A 318 -10.97 -36.61 5.00
CA LYS A 318 -10.53 -37.39 6.18
C LYS A 318 -9.03 -37.76 6.16
N GLN A 319 -8.22 -37.01 5.43
CA GLN A 319 -6.75 -37.12 5.44
C GLN A 319 -6.20 -36.30 6.61
N TRP A 320 -6.51 -36.74 7.82
CA TRP A 320 -6.34 -35.94 9.04
C TRP A 320 -4.90 -35.51 9.31
N GLU A 321 -3.90 -36.36 9.03
CA GLU A 321 -2.49 -36.04 9.24
C GLU A 321 -2.04 -34.86 8.36
N LYS A 322 -2.37 -34.93 7.06
CA LYS A 322 -2.11 -33.85 6.11
C LYS A 322 -2.87 -32.58 6.46
N ALA A 323 -4.12 -32.72 6.91
CA ALA A 323 -4.92 -31.59 7.36
C ALA A 323 -4.28 -30.87 8.55
N ALA A 324 -3.85 -31.61 9.57
CA ALA A 324 -3.21 -31.04 10.76
C ALA A 324 -1.90 -30.31 10.41
N SER A 325 -1.07 -30.92 9.54
CA SER A 325 0.20 -30.32 9.09
C SER A 325 -0.01 -29.06 8.23
N ALA A 326 -0.98 -29.07 7.31
CA ALA A 326 -1.30 -27.90 6.50
C ALA A 326 -1.82 -26.74 7.39
N LEU A 327 -2.73 -27.02 8.33
CA LEU A 327 -3.25 -26.01 9.25
C LEU A 327 -2.17 -25.46 10.18
N GLU A 328 -1.19 -26.27 10.58
CA GLU A 328 -0.03 -25.80 11.32
C GLU A 328 0.76 -24.75 10.54
N ARG A 329 1.06 -25.01 9.27
CA ARG A 329 1.76 -24.06 8.38
C ARG A 329 0.98 -22.77 8.17
N ALA A 330 -0.35 -22.85 8.11
CA ALA A 330 -1.23 -21.68 8.03
C ALA A 330 -1.14 -20.84 9.33
N LEU A 331 -1.17 -21.49 10.50
CA LEU A 331 -1.12 -20.84 11.81
C LEU A 331 0.27 -20.26 12.16
N GLN A 332 1.35 -20.83 11.64
CA GLN A 332 2.69 -20.24 11.75
C GLN A 332 2.76 -18.85 11.10
N ARG A 333 1.96 -18.60 10.07
CA ARG A 333 1.87 -17.31 9.36
C ARG A 333 0.82 -16.38 9.95
N GLN A 334 -0.31 -16.93 10.42
CA GLN A 334 -1.37 -16.18 11.08
C GLN A 334 -1.76 -16.81 12.42
N HIS A 335 -0.97 -16.49 13.43
CA HIS A 335 -1.06 -17.06 14.77
C HIS A 335 -2.31 -16.66 15.55
N ARG A 336 -3.28 -15.90 15.03
CA ARG A 336 -4.50 -15.54 15.77
C ARG A 336 -5.78 -16.12 15.19
N ASN A 337 -5.71 -16.90 14.11
CA ASN A 337 -6.90 -17.46 13.50
C ASN A 337 -7.49 -18.59 14.34
N THR A 338 -8.61 -18.35 15.01
CA THR A 338 -9.30 -19.34 15.87
C THR A 338 -10.02 -20.42 15.05
N GLY A 339 -10.54 -20.08 13.87
CA GLY A 339 -11.20 -21.04 12.96
C GLY A 339 -10.25 -22.14 12.48
N TRP A 340 -9.02 -21.76 12.08
CA TRP A 340 -8.02 -22.74 11.65
C TRP A 340 -7.52 -23.62 12.79
N ARG A 341 -7.39 -23.06 14.00
CA ARG A 341 -7.08 -23.84 15.21
C ARG A 341 -8.15 -24.86 15.53
N LEU A 342 -9.44 -24.49 15.42
CA LEU A 342 -10.55 -25.41 15.62
C LEU A 342 -10.49 -26.58 14.62
N LEU A 343 -10.22 -26.29 13.34
CA LEU A 343 -10.04 -27.32 12.32
C LEU A 343 -8.84 -28.22 12.64
N GLN A 344 -7.73 -27.66 13.12
CA GLN A 344 -6.54 -28.41 13.48
C GLN A 344 -6.80 -29.33 14.67
N ALA A 345 -7.44 -28.80 15.72
CA ALA A 345 -7.83 -29.55 16.91
C ALA A 345 -8.75 -30.73 16.55
N LYS A 346 -9.72 -30.50 15.64
CA LYS A 346 -10.58 -31.56 15.12
C LYS A 346 -9.80 -32.63 14.38
N ALA A 347 -8.89 -32.24 13.48
CA ALA A 347 -8.05 -33.20 12.75
C ALA A 347 -7.18 -34.05 13.70
N LEU A 348 -6.54 -33.41 14.69
CA LEU A 348 -5.75 -34.10 15.73
C LEU A 348 -6.59 -35.07 16.56
N GLY A 349 -7.81 -34.68 16.93
CA GLY A 349 -8.73 -35.55 17.66
C GLY A 349 -9.15 -36.79 16.86
N GLN A 350 -9.31 -36.66 15.53
CA GLN A 350 -9.61 -37.81 14.65
C GLN A 350 -8.41 -38.75 14.46
N LEU A 351 -7.18 -38.24 14.62
CA LEU A 351 -5.95 -39.04 14.62
C LEU A 351 -5.70 -39.77 15.94
N GLY A 352 -6.48 -39.49 16.99
CA GLY A 352 -6.21 -39.99 18.34
C GLY A 352 -5.10 -39.24 19.08
N ARG A 353 -4.60 -38.12 18.54
CA ARG A 353 -3.63 -37.23 19.19
C ARG A 353 -4.33 -36.31 20.19
N THR A 354 -5.00 -36.93 21.17
CA THR A 354 -5.96 -36.30 22.09
C THR A 354 -5.35 -35.15 22.89
N LYS A 355 -4.14 -35.31 23.41
CA LYS A 355 -3.45 -34.25 24.18
C LYS A 355 -3.19 -32.99 23.34
N GLU A 356 -2.76 -33.18 22.09
CA GLU A 356 -2.49 -32.06 21.19
C GLU A 356 -3.78 -31.37 20.74
N ALA A 357 -4.83 -32.17 20.47
CA ALA A 357 -6.15 -31.65 20.17
C ALA A 357 -6.71 -30.81 21.33
N GLU A 358 -6.57 -31.29 22.57
CA GLU A 358 -6.97 -30.57 23.78
C GLU A 358 -6.24 -29.22 23.91
N ILE A 359 -4.92 -29.21 23.73
CA ILE A 359 -4.12 -27.98 23.75
C ILE A 359 -4.69 -26.97 22.74
N LYS A 360 -4.97 -27.40 21.50
CA LYS A 360 -5.50 -26.52 20.47
C LYS A 360 -6.91 -26.01 20.77
N TYR A 361 -7.78 -26.82 21.35
CA TYR A 361 -9.09 -26.32 21.80
C TYR A 361 -8.97 -25.31 22.95
N ARG A 362 -8.07 -25.55 23.92
CA ARG A 362 -7.81 -24.60 25.00
C ARG A 362 -7.20 -23.29 24.51
N GLU A 363 -6.29 -23.33 23.53
CA GLU A 363 -5.78 -22.14 22.85
C GLU A 363 -6.91 -21.31 22.21
N VAL A 364 -7.90 -21.97 21.60
CA VAL A 364 -9.08 -21.27 21.06
C VAL A 364 -9.87 -20.61 22.18
N LEU A 365 -10.13 -21.32 23.29
CA LEU A 365 -10.89 -20.77 24.42
C LEU A 365 -10.16 -19.64 25.16
N ALA A 366 -8.82 -19.62 25.13
CA ALA A 366 -8.05 -18.49 25.66
C ALA A 366 -8.25 -17.20 24.85
N ILE A 367 -8.53 -17.33 23.53
CA ILE A 367 -8.77 -16.19 22.63
C ILE A 367 -10.27 -15.85 22.56
N ASP A 368 -11.13 -16.87 22.49
CA ASP A 368 -12.58 -16.78 22.45
C ASP A 368 -13.21 -17.77 23.46
N PRO A 369 -13.41 -17.32 24.72
CA PRO A 369 -14.01 -18.15 25.77
C PRO A 369 -15.44 -18.62 25.47
N SER A 370 -16.13 -17.94 24.54
CA SER A 370 -17.52 -18.23 24.17
C SER A 370 -17.65 -19.28 23.06
N SER A 371 -16.54 -19.78 22.54
CA SER A 371 -16.51 -20.71 21.41
C SER A 371 -17.20 -22.05 21.74
N SER A 372 -18.47 -22.18 21.35
CA SER A 372 -19.26 -23.40 21.55
C SER A 372 -18.64 -24.62 20.86
N GLN A 373 -17.95 -24.42 19.73
CA GLN A 373 -17.27 -25.49 18.99
C GLN A 373 -16.06 -26.03 19.77
N ALA A 374 -15.26 -25.15 20.41
CA ALA A 374 -14.13 -25.58 21.22
C ALA A 374 -14.56 -26.36 22.47
N TRP A 375 -15.60 -25.88 23.17
CA TRP A 375 -16.17 -26.58 24.32
C TRP A 375 -16.71 -27.97 23.96
N LYS A 376 -17.45 -28.08 22.85
CA LYS A 376 -17.92 -29.38 22.34
C LYS A 376 -16.77 -30.31 21.98
N GLY A 377 -15.73 -29.77 21.34
CA GLY A 377 -14.51 -30.49 21.00
C GLY A 377 -13.84 -31.10 22.23
N LEU A 378 -13.60 -30.30 23.28
CA LEU A 378 -13.02 -30.76 24.54
C LEU A 378 -13.86 -31.84 25.22
N LYS A 379 -15.18 -31.61 25.34
CA LYS A 379 -16.07 -32.59 25.96
C LYS A 379 -16.03 -33.94 25.24
N SER A 380 -16.05 -33.92 23.90
CA SER A 380 -16.01 -35.13 23.08
C SER A 380 -14.69 -35.91 23.17
N LEU A 381 -13.58 -35.25 23.52
CA LEU A 381 -12.30 -35.91 23.76
C LEU A 381 -12.27 -36.62 25.12
N GLY A 382 -12.94 -36.04 26.12
CA GLY A 382 -13.03 -36.60 27.48
C GLY A 382 -14.00 -37.79 27.63
N GLU A 383 -14.97 -37.93 26.73
CA GLU A 383 -15.94 -39.05 26.73
C GLU A 383 -15.42 -40.33 26.03
N LYS A 384 -14.26 -40.27 25.38
CA LYS A 384 -13.67 -41.40 24.62
C LYS A 384 -12.72 -42.31 25.43
N TYR A 385 -12.57 -42.04 26.71
CA TYR A 385 -11.81 -42.83 27.69
C TYR A 385 -12.66 -42.96 28.95
#